data_AF-A0A5M4B2H3-F1
#
_entry.id   AF-A0A5M4B2H3-F1
#
_cell.length_a   1.000
_cell.length_b   1.000
_cell.length_c   1.000
_cell.angle_alpha   90.00
_cell.angle_beta   90.00
_cell.angle_gamma   90.00
#
_symmetry.space_group_name_H-M   'P 1'
#
loop_
_entity.id
_entity.type
_entity.pdbx_description
1 polymer ?
#
loop_
_entity_poly.entity_id
_entity_poly.type
_entity_poly.pdbx_seq_one_letter_code
_entity_poly.pdbx_strand_id
1 'polypeptide(L)'
;MQLEEVRSWDRGHCNKGTIFKFPKSEFLLEVEESEEAPSFYGAGLYMEVDDVDDWYRKAVAQRIQIKQPISDTSYGHRSFKMEDPNGLTIGLFQYI
;
A
#
# COMPACT_ATOMS: atom_id res chain seq x y z
N MET A 1 5.22 -11.71 -1.42
CA MET A 1 5.77 -11.22 -2.71
C MET A 1 6.78 -10.11 -2.44
N GLN A 2 7.98 -10.14 -3.03
CA GLN A 2 9.00 -9.09 -2.87
C GLN A 2 9.13 -8.30 -4.17
N LEU A 3 9.09 -6.97 -4.10
CA LEU A 3 9.30 -6.10 -5.26
C LEU A 3 10.78 -6.07 -5.67
N GLU A 4 11.05 -6.01 -6.97
CA GLU A 4 12.39 -5.89 -7.53
C GLU A 4 12.76 -4.42 -7.69
N GLU A 5 13.87 -3.96 -7.11
CA GLU A 5 14.39 -2.62 -7.35
C GLU A 5 14.93 -2.53 -8.78
N VAL A 6 14.36 -1.62 -9.59
CA VAL A 6 14.82 -1.35 -10.96
C VAL A 6 15.89 -0.26 -10.96
N ARG A 7 15.63 0.81 -10.22
CA ARG A 7 16.51 1.98 -10.13
C ARG A 7 16.18 2.80 -8.89
N SER A 8 17.21 3.22 -8.16
CA SER A 8 17.11 4.27 -7.15
C SER A 8 17.98 5.48 -7.51
N TRP A 9 17.60 6.65 -7.02
CA TRP A 9 18.39 7.87 -7.15
C TRP A 9 18.28 8.73 -5.90
N ASP A 10 19.34 9.50 -5.67
CA ASP A 10 19.36 10.61 -4.72
C ASP A 10 20.12 11.78 -5.35
N ARG A 11 19.41 12.88 -5.59
CA ARG A 11 19.92 14.11 -6.20
C ARG A 11 19.67 15.32 -5.29
N GLY A 12 19.44 15.09 -4.01
CA GLY A 12 19.13 16.13 -3.04
C GLY A 12 17.64 16.23 -2.68
N HIS A 13 17.29 17.31 -1.98
CA HIS A 13 15.96 17.52 -1.41
C HIS A 13 14.87 17.45 -2.46
N CYS A 14 13.88 16.56 -2.23
CA CYS A 14 12.74 16.34 -3.12
C CYS A 14 13.15 15.95 -4.55
N ASN A 15 14.27 15.26 -4.64
CA ASN A 15 14.78 14.69 -5.89
C ASN A 15 15.47 13.36 -5.59
N LYS A 16 14.76 12.50 -4.88
CA LYS A 16 15.18 11.13 -4.60
C LYS A 16 13.99 10.20 -4.67
N GLY A 17 14.24 8.97 -5.08
CA GLY A 17 13.17 8.02 -5.30
C GLY A 17 13.66 6.65 -5.72
N THR A 18 12.71 5.74 -5.89
CA THR A 18 12.97 4.36 -6.33
C THR A 18 11.85 3.87 -7.22
N ILE A 19 12.22 3.21 -8.31
CA ILE A 19 11.31 2.47 -9.18
C ILE A 19 11.41 0.99 -8.82
N PHE A 20 10.28 0.39 -8.52
CA PHE A 20 10.11 -1.03 -8.25
C PHE A 20 9.36 -1.70 -9.40
N LYS A 21 9.73 -2.95 -9.71
CA LYS A 21 9.01 -3.83 -10.64
C LYS A 21 8.33 -4.95 -9.87
N PHE A 22 7.10 -5.25 -10.23
CA PHE A 22 6.40 -6.44 -9.73
C PHE A 22 6.92 -7.67 -10.47
N PRO A 23 7.43 -8.69 -9.77
CA PRO A 23 7.98 -9.88 -10.41
C PRO A 23 7.00 -10.48 -11.42
N LYS A 24 7.52 -10.86 -12.61
CA LYS A 24 6.74 -11.48 -13.69
C LYS A 24 5.62 -10.61 -14.29
N SER A 25 5.68 -9.30 -14.11
CA SER A 25 4.77 -8.35 -14.77
C SER A 25 5.57 -7.19 -15.35
N GLU A 26 4.97 -6.38 -16.22
CA GLU A 26 5.55 -5.10 -16.67
C GLU A 26 5.11 -3.91 -15.80
N PHE A 27 4.47 -4.16 -14.66
CA PHE A 27 4.01 -3.11 -13.77
C PHE A 27 5.18 -2.51 -12.98
N LEU A 28 5.31 -1.18 -13.05
CA LEU A 28 6.30 -0.39 -12.32
C LEU A 28 5.59 0.47 -11.28
N LEU A 29 6.15 0.52 -10.07
CA LEU A 29 5.76 1.45 -9.01
C LEU A 29 6.92 2.42 -8.79
N GLU A 30 6.70 3.70 -9.05
CA GLU A 30 7.65 4.76 -8.74
C GLU A 30 7.25 5.44 -7.43
N VAL A 31 8.21 5.53 -6.51
CA VAL A 31 8.06 6.22 -5.22
C VAL A 31 9.09 7.34 -5.18
N GLU A 32 8.63 8.58 -5.12
CA GLU A 32 9.47 9.79 -5.12
C GLU A 32 9.21 10.64 -3.88
N GLU A 33 10.27 11.24 -3.34
CA GLU A 33 10.16 12.26 -2.30
C GLU A 33 9.58 13.55 -2.89
N SER A 34 8.49 14.03 -2.30
CA SER A 34 7.84 15.30 -2.67
C SER A 34 7.70 16.19 -1.42
N GLU A 35 7.75 17.52 -1.60
CA GLU A 35 7.40 18.48 -0.54
C GLU A 35 5.89 18.46 -0.27
N GLU A 36 5.10 18.16 -1.30
CA GLU A 36 3.66 18.08 -1.22
C GLU A 36 3.21 16.64 -0.99
N ALA A 37 2.27 16.47 -0.07
CA ALA A 37 1.55 15.22 0.07
C ALA A 37 0.81 14.91 -1.25
N PRO A 38 1.01 13.72 -1.85
CA PRO A 38 0.28 13.35 -3.05
C PRO A 38 -1.23 13.31 -2.76
N SER A 39 -2.01 13.91 -3.66
CA SER A 39 -3.47 13.91 -3.59
C SER A 39 -4.03 12.72 -4.36
N PHE A 40 -4.60 11.75 -3.63
CA PHE A 40 -5.09 10.50 -4.21
C PHE A 40 -6.63 10.43 -4.28
N TYR A 41 -7.30 11.55 -4.58
CA TYR A 41 -8.76 11.56 -4.72
C TYR A 41 -9.25 10.51 -5.73
N GLY A 42 -9.93 9.47 -5.23
CA GLY A 42 -10.51 8.40 -6.05
C GLY A 42 -9.56 7.24 -6.39
N ALA A 43 -8.31 7.26 -5.91
CA ALA A 43 -7.36 6.17 -6.10
C ALA A 43 -7.13 5.38 -4.79
N GLY A 44 -6.77 4.10 -4.92
CA GLY A 44 -6.44 3.26 -3.79
C GLY A 44 -5.63 2.04 -4.20
N LEU A 45 -4.87 1.49 -3.25
CA LEU A 45 -4.12 0.26 -3.41
C LEU A 45 -4.90 -0.90 -2.81
N TYR A 46 -4.91 -2.05 -3.47
CA TYR A 46 -5.44 -3.29 -2.91
C TYR A 46 -4.42 -4.40 -3.11
N MET A 47 -3.83 -4.87 -2.00
CA MET A 47 -2.65 -5.72 -2.03
C MET A 47 -2.87 -7.00 -1.23
N GLU A 48 -2.40 -8.11 -1.78
CA GLU A 48 -2.42 -9.40 -1.11
C GLU A 48 -1.29 -9.48 -0.08
N VAL A 49 -1.59 -10.05 1.09
CA VAL A 49 -0.64 -10.29 2.19
C VAL A 49 -0.80 -11.69 2.77
N ASP A 50 0.27 -12.21 3.37
CA ASP A 50 0.29 -13.59 3.90
C ASP A 50 -0.58 -13.78 5.15
N ASP A 51 -0.75 -12.75 5.99
CA ASP A 51 -1.59 -12.77 7.20
C ASP A 51 -2.26 -11.40 7.38
N VAL A 52 -3.50 -11.28 6.89
CA VAL A 52 -4.25 -10.03 6.94
C VAL A 52 -4.70 -9.65 8.36
N ASP A 53 -4.90 -10.63 9.25
CA ASP A 53 -5.28 -10.39 10.64
C ASP A 53 -4.13 -9.77 11.43
N ASP A 54 -2.89 -10.20 11.19
CA ASP A 54 -1.71 -9.60 11.81
C ASP A 54 -1.51 -8.13 11.41
N TRP A 55 -1.67 -7.84 10.12
CA TRP A 55 -1.67 -6.47 9.63
C TRP A 55 -2.77 -5.62 10.24
N TYR A 56 -3.98 -6.16 10.38
CA TYR A 56 -5.09 -5.47 11.02
C TYR A 56 -4.78 -5.15 12.50
N ARG A 57 -4.26 -6.12 13.26
CA ARG A 57 -3.84 -5.90 14.66
C ARG A 57 -2.78 -4.81 14.77
N LYS A 58 -1.77 -4.82 13.89
CA LYS A 58 -0.73 -3.79 13.83
C LYS A 58 -1.31 -2.42 13.54
N ALA A 59 -2.20 -2.31 12.56
CA ALA A 59 -2.84 -1.04 12.19
C ALA A 59 -3.66 -0.46 13.36
N VAL A 60 -4.45 -1.28 14.04
CA VAL A 60 -5.22 -0.87 15.22
C VAL A 60 -4.30 -0.44 16.36
N ALA A 61 -3.25 -1.20 16.66
CA ALA A 61 -2.28 -0.87 17.71
C ALA A 61 -1.57 0.47 17.45
N GLN A 62 -1.29 0.78 16.18
CA GLN A 62 -0.70 2.04 15.73
C GLN A 62 -1.71 3.18 15.57
N ARG A 63 -3.00 2.93 15.84
CA ARG A 63 -4.11 3.90 15.68
C ARG A 63 -4.22 4.45 14.25
N ILE A 64 -3.91 3.62 13.26
CA ILE A 64 -4.14 3.95 11.85
C ILE A 64 -5.65 4.04 11.61
N GLN A 65 -6.07 4.98 10.77
CA GLN A 65 -7.47 5.20 10.45
C GLN A 65 -8.03 4.04 9.60
N ILE A 66 -8.85 3.19 10.22
CA ILE A 66 -9.54 2.10 9.52
C ILE A 66 -10.81 2.66 8.84
N LYS A 67 -10.89 2.54 7.51
CA LYS A 67 -12.04 2.95 6.69
C LYS A 67 -13.05 1.82 6.51
N GLN A 68 -12.57 0.59 6.42
CA GLN A 68 -13.38 -0.63 6.34
C GLN A 68 -12.81 -1.64 7.34
N PRO A 69 -13.56 -2.05 8.37
CA PRO A 69 -13.13 -3.09 9.30
C PRO A 69 -12.80 -4.41 8.60
N ILE A 70 -12.01 -5.25 9.26
CA ILE A 70 -11.69 -6.58 8.72
C ILE A 70 -12.95 -7.45 8.63
N SER A 71 -13.17 -8.04 7.45
CA SER A 71 -14.30 -8.92 7.19
C SER A 71 -14.02 -9.86 6.03
N ASP A 72 -14.79 -10.93 5.95
CA ASP A 72 -14.81 -11.82 4.79
C ASP A 72 -15.75 -11.25 3.73
N THR A 73 -15.30 -11.23 2.48
CA THR A 73 -16.05 -10.74 1.33
C THR A 73 -16.78 -11.89 0.64
N SER A 74 -17.87 -11.57 -0.08
CA SER A 74 -18.65 -12.56 -0.84
C SER A 74 -17.87 -13.21 -1.99
N TYR A 75 -16.71 -12.66 -2.36
CA TYR A 75 -15.83 -13.12 -3.42
C TYR A 75 -14.55 -13.79 -2.88
N GLY A 76 -14.56 -14.22 -1.62
CA GLY A 76 -13.53 -15.12 -1.07
C GLY A 76 -12.27 -14.43 -0.55
N HIS A 77 -12.34 -13.16 -0.16
CA HIS A 77 -11.22 -12.46 0.48
C HIS A 77 -11.52 -12.17 1.94
N ARG A 78 -10.55 -12.35 2.82
CA ARG A 78 -10.50 -11.69 4.13
C ARG A 78 -9.76 -10.39 3.96
N SER A 79 -10.38 -9.25 4.27
CA SER A 79 -9.75 -7.95 3.99
C SER A 79 -10.21 -6.82 4.88
N PHE A 80 -9.38 -5.79 5.00
CA PHE A 80 -9.72 -4.50 5.61
C PHE A 80 -9.16 -3.35 4.76
N LYS A 81 -9.65 -2.12 4.99
CA LYS A 81 -9.11 -0.91 4.37
C LYS A 81 -8.74 0.12 5.42
N MET A 82 -7.63 0.79 5.19
CA MET A 82 -7.11 1.89 5.97
C MET A 82 -6.82 3.10 5.09
N GLU A 83 -6.65 4.25 5.72
CA GLU A 83 -6.26 5.51 5.07
C GLU A 83 -4.91 5.95 5.65
N ASP A 84 -3.97 6.28 4.76
CA ASP A 84 -2.71 6.90 5.18
C ASP A 84 -2.94 8.39 5.53
N PRO A 85 -1.97 9.07 6.17
CA PRO A 85 -2.10 10.48 6.50
C PRO A 85 -2.32 11.43 5.30
N ASN A 86 -2.04 10.98 4.09
CA ASN A 86 -2.19 11.75 2.85
C ASN A 86 -3.54 11.49 2.15
N GLY A 87 -4.39 10.63 2.71
CA GLY A 87 -5.71 10.30 2.15
C GLY A 87 -5.70 9.15 1.13
N LEU A 88 -4.58 8.43 0.96
CA LEU A 88 -4.55 7.22 0.14
C LEU A 88 -5.28 6.07 0.84
N THR A 89 -6.29 5.51 0.17
CA THR A 89 -6.92 4.28 0.65
C THR A 89 -6.04 3.08 0.33
N ILE A 90 -5.66 2.33 1.36
CA ILE A 90 -4.90 1.08 1.25
C ILE A 90 -5.76 -0.05 1.79
N GLY A 91 -6.05 -1.04 0.95
CA GLY A 91 -6.68 -2.29 1.35
C GLY A 91 -5.69 -3.45 1.33
N LEU A 92 -5.73 -4.26 2.37
CA LEU A 92 -4.96 -5.50 2.46
C LEU A 92 -5.92 -6.67 2.46
N PHE A 93 -5.58 -7.74 1.74
CA PHE A 93 -6.41 -8.92 1.66
C PHE A 93 -5.60 -10.22 1.66
N GLN A 94 -6.32 -11.30 1.95
CA GLN A 94 -5.86 -12.68 1.83
C GLN A 94 -7.02 -13.51 1.27
N TYR A 95 -6.74 -14.48 0.40
CA TYR A 95 -7.73 -15.44 -0.06
C TYR A 95 -8.17 -16.40 1.07
N ILE A 96 -9.47 -16.73 1.12
CA ILE A 96 -10.07 -17.70 2.06
C ILE A 96 -10.34 -19.02 1.34
#